data_AF-A0A3Q9FX62-F1
#
_entry.id   AF-A0A3Q9FX62-F1
#
_cell.length_a   1.000
_cell.length_b   1.000
_cell.length_c   1.000
_cell.angle_alpha   90.00
_cell.angle_beta   90.00
_cell.angle_gamma   90.00
#
_symmetry.space_group_name_H-M   'P 1'
#
loop_
_entity.id
_entity.type
_entity.pdbx_description
1 polymer ?
#
loop_
_entity_poly.entity_id
_entity_poly.type
_entity_poly.pdbx_seq_one_letter_code
_entity_poly.pdbx_strand_id
1 'polypeptide(L)'
;MQPLRSAVASAVVMTACAIALAPTAAQADEGPAAKGDMSFSVIDAKSAIPRTGTFQLRDLARYGVEQKAVNRLAEGRTSGAADSAEKAAPAAPAAPAAPDPAYSIVGEWKDKDGWDTTMRQGKWPGGDYGFGLTKVDQKHNLSLAAVKATTKYPRPTGGKKQQGGTSYIYVTDVLHVKCSGWWIFRTCRVVEVKAVDAVVNFRVLRDNKPFGVVTAYCENTPGRCPDWVRQAINI
;
A
#
# COMPACT_ATOMS: atom_id res chain seq x y z
N MET A 1 15.61 41.32 73.74
CA MET A 1 15.30 42.57 73.02
C MET A 1 14.45 42.21 71.79
N GLN A 2 13.20 42.69 71.77
CA GLN A 2 12.36 42.80 70.55
C GLN A 2 13.00 43.80 69.55
N PRO A 3 12.42 44.06 68.37
CA PRO A 3 11.93 43.17 67.29
C PRO A 3 12.46 43.65 65.91
N LEU A 4 12.09 43.02 64.80
CA LEU A 4 11.60 43.73 63.61
C LEU A 4 11.01 42.77 62.57
N ARG A 5 9.78 43.11 62.17
CA ARG A 5 8.96 42.46 61.16
C ARG A 5 9.36 43.01 59.79
N SER A 6 9.36 42.16 58.75
CA SER A 6 9.13 42.62 57.38
C SER A 6 8.19 41.64 56.67
N ALA A 7 7.01 42.15 56.35
CA ALA A 7 6.07 41.58 55.42
C ALA A 7 6.52 41.92 53.99
N VAL A 8 6.38 41.00 53.04
CA VAL A 8 6.32 41.34 51.61
C VAL A 8 5.25 40.49 50.95
N ALA A 9 4.46 41.18 50.13
CA ALA A 9 3.18 40.83 49.55
C ALA A 9 3.22 39.66 48.55
N SER A 10 2.15 38.87 48.58
CA SER A 10 1.76 37.95 47.52
C SER A 10 1.35 38.72 46.26
N ALA A 11 2.03 38.46 45.14
CA ALA A 11 1.56 38.86 43.82
C ALA A 11 0.80 37.69 43.18
N VAL A 12 -0.51 37.85 43.01
CA VAL A 12 -1.36 36.94 42.24
C VAL A 12 -1.14 37.24 40.76
N VAL A 13 -0.46 36.34 40.05
CA VAL A 13 -0.38 36.38 38.59
C VAL A 13 -1.64 35.70 38.04
N MET A 14 -2.58 36.49 37.52
CA MET A 14 -3.69 35.97 36.72
C MET A 14 -3.16 35.61 35.32
N THR A 15 -2.98 34.32 35.06
CA THR A 15 -2.70 33.82 33.72
C THR A 15 -3.99 33.86 32.90
N ALA A 16 -4.09 34.80 31.96
CA ALA A 16 -5.14 34.83 30.96
C ALA A 16 -4.99 33.63 30.01
N CYS A 17 -5.93 32.69 30.07
CA CYS A 17 -6.06 31.62 29.09
C CYS A 17 -6.56 32.22 27.76
N ALA A 18 -5.64 32.46 26.82
CA ALA A 18 -6.00 32.71 25.43
C ALA A 18 -6.52 31.41 24.82
N ILE A 19 -7.84 31.30 24.65
CA ILE A 19 -8.48 30.24 23.87
C ILE A 19 -8.16 30.54 22.40
N ALA A 20 -7.12 29.89 21.87
CA ALA A 20 -6.87 29.87 20.45
C ALA A 20 -7.99 29.07 19.77
N LEU A 21 -8.96 29.78 19.17
CA LEU A 21 -9.88 29.20 18.21
C LEU A 21 -9.05 28.72 17.02
N ALA A 22 -8.83 27.41 16.93
CA ALA A 22 -8.27 26.81 15.74
C ALA A 22 -9.19 27.14 14.55
N PRO A 23 -8.65 27.57 13.40
CA PRO A 23 -9.46 27.74 12.21
C PRO A 23 -10.02 26.37 11.84
N THR A 24 -11.33 26.23 11.93
CA THR A 24 -12.07 25.11 11.32
C THR A 24 -11.73 25.14 9.84
N ALA A 25 -10.89 24.22 9.39
CA ALA A 25 -10.63 24.03 7.97
C ALA A 25 -11.98 23.71 7.31
N ALA A 26 -12.50 24.67 6.55
CA ALA A 26 -13.65 24.48 5.70
C ALA A 26 -13.33 23.30 4.79
N GLN A 27 -14.06 22.20 4.94
CA GLN A 27 -14.07 21.14 3.93
C GLN A 27 -14.65 21.78 2.67
N ALA A 28 -13.79 21.99 1.68
CA ALA A 28 -14.22 22.37 0.36
C ALA A 28 -15.10 21.24 -0.18
N ASP A 29 -16.39 21.54 -0.31
CA ASP A 29 -17.36 20.72 -1.02
C ASP A 29 -17.01 20.80 -2.51
N GLU A 30 -16.25 19.82 -3.01
CA GLU A 30 -15.91 19.74 -4.43
C GLU A 30 -17.14 19.29 -5.22
N GLY A 31 -17.74 20.26 -5.91
CA GLY A 31 -18.77 20.07 -6.93
C GLY A 31 -18.33 19.19 -8.12
N PRO A 32 -19.21 18.96 -9.10
CA PRO A 32 -19.16 17.79 -9.97
C PRO A 32 -18.04 17.82 -11.02
N ALA A 33 -17.40 16.65 -11.16
CA ALA A 33 -16.54 16.18 -12.27
C ALA A 33 -15.38 17.12 -12.70
N ALA A 34 -14.21 16.88 -12.11
CA ALA A 34 -12.95 17.56 -12.38
C ALA A 34 -12.62 17.70 -13.89
N LYS A 35 -12.71 18.93 -14.40
CA LYS A 35 -11.96 19.37 -15.59
C LYS A 35 -10.47 19.26 -15.25
N GLY A 36 -9.71 18.40 -15.94
CA GLY A 36 -8.27 18.32 -15.75
C GLY A 36 -7.66 16.98 -16.15
N ASP A 37 -6.37 17.02 -16.45
CA ASP A 37 -5.55 15.83 -16.61
C ASP A 37 -5.48 15.06 -15.29
N MET A 38 -5.54 13.73 -15.37
CA MET A 38 -5.41 12.87 -14.19
C MET A 38 -4.41 11.76 -14.48
N SER A 39 -3.74 11.29 -13.43
CA SER A 39 -2.88 10.11 -13.50
C SER A 39 -3.19 9.16 -12.35
N PHE A 40 -3.16 7.87 -12.65
CA PHE A 40 -3.30 6.79 -11.68
C PHE A 40 -2.50 5.60 -12.15
N SER A 41 -2.39 4.59 -11.29
CA SER A 41 -1.75 3.34 -11.66
C SER A 41 -2.68 2.18 -11.43
N VAL A 42 -2.50 1.13 -12.23
CA VAL A 42 -3.32 -0.08 -12.17
C VAL A 42 -2.43 -1.30 -12.35
N ILE A 43 -2.70 -2.36 -11.59
CA ILE A 43 -2.03 -3.64 -11.77
C ILE A 43 -2.67 -4.37 -12.94
N ASP A 44 -1.87 -4.83 -13.89
CA ASP A 44 -2.32 -5.57 -15.06
C ASP A 44 -2.52 -7.05 -14.71
N ALA A 45 -3.67 -7.38 -14.12
CA ALA A 45 -3.93 -8.71 -13.59
C ALA A 45 -4.30 -9.76 -14.64
N LYS A 46 -4.96 -9.35 -15.73
CA LYS A 46 -5.62 -10.29 -16.69
C LYS A 46 -5.84 -9.69 -18.06
N SER A 47 -5.44 -8.46 -18.25
CA SER A 47 -6.19 -7.54 -19.08
C SER A 47 -5.24 -6.91 -20.05
N ALA A 48 -5.38 -7.22 -21.32
CA ALA A 48 -4.70 -6.54 -22.40
C ALA A 48 -5.11 -5.04 -22.47
N ILE A 49 -4.98 -4.28 -21.38
CA ILE A 49 -5.04 -2.83 -21.34
C ILE A 49 -4.08 -2.39 -22.42
N PRO A 50 -4.56 -1.64 -23.43
CA PRO A 50 -3.72 -1.24 -24.54
C PRO A 50 -2.49 -0.50 -24.02
N ARG A 51 -1.32 -1.14 -24.15
CA ARG A 51 -0.02 -0.53 -23.82
C ARG A 51 0.36 0.54 -24.83
N THR A 52 -0.26 0.48 -26.01
CA THR A 52 -0.12 1.45 -27.10
C THR A 52 -1.48 2.04 -27.43
N GLY A 53 -1.51 3.32 -27.79
CA GLY A 53 -2.72 4.03 -28.17
C GLY A 53 -3.50 4.59 -26.97
N THR A 54 -4.78 4.86 -27.20
CA THR A 54 -5.69 5.42 -26.20
C THR A 54 -6.87 4.47 -25.94
N PHE A 55 -7.45 4.57 -24.75
CA PHE A 55 -8.65 3.84 -24.35
C PHE A 55 -9.55 4.74 -23.48
N GLN A 56 -10.83 4.42 -23.31
CA GLN A 56 -11.70 5.20 -22.45
C GLN A 56 -11.56 4.75 -20.98
N LEU A 57 -11.66 5.68 -20.03
CA LEU A 57 -11.60 5.35 -18.60
C LEU A 57 -12.60 4.26 -18.20
N ARG A 58 -13.81 4.30 -18.77
CA ARG A 58 -14.86 3.30 -18.53
C ARG A 58 -14.50 1.88 -18.99
N ASP A 59 -13.55 1.75 -19.92
CA ASP A 59 -13.14 0.44 -20.43
C ASP A 59 -12.27 -0.31 -19.42
N LEU A 60 -11.75 0.34 -18.39
CA LEU A 60 -11.01 -0.31 -17.29
C LEU A 60 -11.80 -1.45 -16.63
N ALA A 61 -13.12 -1.34 -16.54
CA ALA A 61 -13.96 -2.42 -16.00
C ALA A 61 -13.90 -3.68 -16.87
N ARG A 62 -13.79 -3.53 -18.19
CA ARG A 62 -13.59 -4.65 -19.14
C ARG A 62 -12.22 -5.29 -18.97
N TYR A 63 -11.27 -4.52 -18.44
CA TYR A 63 -9.92 -4.93 -18.07
C TYR A 63 -9.84 -5.43 -16.61
N GLY A 64 -10.97 -5.73 -15.98
CA GLY A 64 -11.02 -6.35 -14.66
C GLY A 64 -10.94 -5.36 -13.49
N VAL A 65 -10.65 -4.08 -13.70
CA VAL A 65 -10.67 -3.07 -12.63
C VAL A 65 -12.07 -2.98 -12.03
N GLU A 66 -12.19 -3.08 -10.70
CA GLU A 66 -13.49 -3.02 -10.04
C GLU A 66 -14.28 -1.76 -10.43
N GLN A 67 -15.57 -1.91 -10.73
CA GLN A 67 -16.42 -0.78 -11.15
C GLN A 67 -16.43 0.35 -10.11
N LYS A 68 -16.36 0.02 -8.81
CA LYS A 68 -16.22 1.00 -7.73
C LYS A 68 -14.95 1.84 -7.88
N ALA A 69 -13.83 1.22 -8.23
CA ALA A 69 -12.58 1.94 -8.47
C ALA A 69 -12.67 2.80 -9.74
N VAL A 70 -13.28 2.29 -10.81
CA VAL A 70 -13.54 3.07 -12.05
C VAL A 70 -14.40 4.30 -11.75
N ASN A 71 -15.44 4.18 -10.94
CA ASN A 71 -16.31 5.30 -10.56
C ASN A 71 -15.54 6.35 -9.73
N ARG A 72 -14.72 5.91 -8.76
CA ARG A 72 -13.84 6.83 -8.00
C ARG A 72 -12.89 7.59 -8.93
N LEU A 73 -12.29 6.92 -9.90
CA LEU A 73 -11.44 7.57 -10.90
C LEU A 73 -12.20 8.58 -11.75
N ALA A 74 -13.44 8.27 -12.15
CA ALA A 74 -14.28 9.18 -12.92
C ALA A 74 -14.64 10.45 -12.13
N GLU A 75 -14.69 10.35 -10.80
CA GLU A 75 -14.85 11.47 -9.86
C GLU A 75 -13.54 12.23 -9.60
N GLY A 76 -12.40 11.80 -10.18
CA GLY A 76 -11.09 12.41 -9.95
C GLY A 76 -10.36 11.90 -8.70
N ARG A 77 -10.89 10.88 -8.02
CA ARG A 77 -10.30 10.30 -6.80
C ARG A 77 -9.32 9.19 -7.17
N THR A 78 -8.02 9.44 -6.97
CA THR A 78 -6.92 8.54 -7.38
C THR A 78 -6.34 7.68 -6.26
N SER A 79 -6.75 7.87 -5.00
CA SER A 79 -6.21 7.12 -3.85
C SER A 79 -6.98 5.82 -3.57
N GLY A 80 -6.40 4.70 -4.00
CA GLY A 80 -6.86 3.34 -3.67
C GLY A 80 -6.23 2.74 -2.40
N ALA A 81 -5.57 3.55 -1.56
CA ALA A 81 -4.78 3.06 -0.43
C ALA A 81 -5.47 3.09 0.94
N ALA A 82 -6.73 3.55 1.03
CA ALA A 82 -7.41 3.76 2.31
C ALA A 82 -8.60 2.82 2.48
N ASP A 83 -8.35 1.51 2.67
CA ASP A 83 -9.34 0.55 3.18
C ASP A 83 -8.62 -0.71 3.73
N SER A 84 -7.72 -0.55 4.71
CA SER A 84 -7.24 -1.63 5.61
C SER A 84 -6.33 -1.05 6.70
N ALA A 85 -6.91 -0.51 7.76
CA ALA A 85 -6.21 -0.23 9.00
C ALA A 85 -6.97 -0.93 10.14
N GLU A 86 -6.49 -2.11 10.54
CA GLU A 86 -7.05 -2.87 11.65
C GLU A 86 -6.38 -2.43 12.97
N LYS A 87 -7.23 -2.23 13.99
CA LYS A 87 -6.94 -1.57 15.26
C LYS A 87 -6.44 -2.58 16.30
N ALA A 88 -5.28 -2.33 16.90
CA ALA A 88 -4.72 -3.16 17.98
C ALA A 88 -5.37 -2.89 19.35
N ALA A 89 -5.53 -3.94 20.15
CA ALA A 89 -6.12 -3.94 21.50
C ALA A 89 -5.03 -3.98 22.61
N PRO A 90 -5.33 -3.55 23.86
CA PRO A 90 -4.36 -3.43 24.96
C PRO A 90 -4.10 -4.73 25.75
N ALA A 91 -2.95 -4.76 26.44
CA ALA A 91 -2.29 -5.95 27.00
C ALA A 91 -2.70 -6.38 28.43
N ALA A 92 -2.53 -7.68 28.71
CA ALA A 92 -2.64 -8.35 30.01
C ALA A 92 -1.31 -9.11 30.33
N PRO A 93 -1.06 -9.55 31.59
CA PRO A 93 0.30 -9.81 32.10
C PRO A 93 0.91 -11.17 31.72
N ALA A 94 2.22 -11.30 32.02
CA ALA A 94 3.24 -12.05 31.27
C ALA A 94 3.06 -13.57 31.11
N ALA A 95 3.17 -13.99 29.85
CA ALA A 95 3.15 -15.35 29.32
C ALA A 95 4.56 -15.74 28.78
N PRO A 96 4.84 -17.03 28.50
CA PRO A 96 6.10 -17.52 27.93
C PRO A 96 6.64 -16.67 26.77
N ALA A 97 7.97 -16.72 26.54
CA ALA A 97 8.69 -15.91 25.55
C ALA A 97 7.87 -15.71 24.27
N ALA A 98 7.49 -14.44 24.03
CA ALA A 98 6.58 -14.12 22.94
C ALA A 98 7.16 -14.63 21.61
N PRO A 99 6.34 -15.25 20.75
CA PRO A 99 6.78 -15.63 19.42
C PRO A 99 7.38 -14.40 18.71
N ASP A 100 8.50 -14.58 18.01
CA ASP A 100 9.20 -13.47 17.32
C ASP A 100 8.19 -12.71 16.46
N PRO A 101 7.92 -11.42 16.75
CA PRO A 101 6.89 -10.65 16.06
C PRO A 101 7.14 -10.55 14.56
N ALA A 102 8.39 -10.72 14.09
CA ALA A 102 8.70 -10.80 12.66
C ALA A 102 8.00 -11.97 11.95
N TYR A 103 7.60 -13.02 12.66
CA TYR A 103 6.89 -14.16 12.07
C TYR A 103 5.36 -14.06 12.20
N SER A 104 4.83 -13.01 12.84
CA SER A 104 3.38 -12.77 12.87
C SER A 104 2.82 -12.67 11.45
N ILE A 105 1.68 -13.33 11.20
CA ILE A 105 0.99 -13.30 9.91
C ILE A 105 0.12 -12.04 9.86
N VAL A 106 0.33 -11.22 8.83
CA VAL A 106 -0.40 -9.97 8.58
C VAL A 106 -1.27 -10.05 7.32
N GLY A 107 -1.26 -11.20 6.64
CA GLY A 107 -2.16 -11.47 5.53
C GLY A 107 -2.07 -12.91 5.05
N GLU A 108 -3.21 -13.45 4.63
CA GLU A 108 -3.31 -14.78 4.02
C GLU A 108 -4.18 -14.70 2.77
N TRP A 109 -3.83 -15.45 1.73
CA TRP A 109 -4.60 -15.56 0.49
C TRP A 109 -4.19 -16.79 -0.33
N LYS A 110 -4.94 -17.09 -1.38
CA LYS A 110 -4.57 -18.08 -2.40
C LYS A 110 -3.87 -17.39 -3.57
N ASP A 111 -2.75 -17.96 -4.03
CA ASP A 111 -2.06 -17.50 -5.24
C ASP A 111 -2.83 -17.88 -6.52
N LYS A 112 -2.27 -17.56 -7.69
CA LYS A 112 -2.89 -17.89 -8.98
C LYS A 112 -3.17 -19.38 -9.23
N ASP A 113 -2.50 -20.29 -8.53
CA ASP A 113 -2.63 -21.75 -8.66
C ASP A 113 -3.40 -22.35 -7.47
N GLY A 114 -4.00 -21.52 -6.61
CA GLY A 114 -4.75 -21.97 -5.43
C GLY A 114 -3.89 -22.36 -4.23
N TRP A 115 -2.59 -22.05 -4.25
CA TRP A 115 -1.68 -22.36 -3.15
C TRP A 115 -1.81 -21.34 -2.02
N ASP A 116 -1.77 -21.82 -0.78
CA ASP A 116 -1.76 -20.95 0.39
C ASP A 116 -0.52 -20.07 0.39
N THR A 117 -0.73 -18.76 0.49
CA THR A 117 0.30 -17.75 0.59
C THR A 117 0.07 -16.92 1.84
N THR A 118 1.15 -16.66 2.58
CA THR A 118 1.14 -15.81 3.76
C THR A 118 2.03 -14.60 3.54
N MET A 119 1.62 -13.46 4.09
CA MET A 119 2.51 -12.36 4.40
C MET A 119 2.77 -12.37 5.89
N ARG A 120 4.04 -12.34 6.27
CA ARG A 120 4.46 -12.10 7.65
C ARG A 120 4.93 -10.67 7.82
N GLN A 121 4.82 -10.13 9.03
CA GLN A 121 5.31 -8.79 9.36
C GLN A 121 6.76 -8.63 8.92
N GLY A 122 7.58 -9.63 9.19
CA GLY A 122 8.98 -9.67 8.79
C GLY A 122 9.85 -8.65 9.52
N LYS A 123 11.04 -8.43 8.98
CA LYS A 123 12.01 -7.45 9.48
C LYS A 123 12.95 -7.02 8.37
N TRP A 124 13.49 -5.81 8.48
CA TRP A 124 14.52 -5.31 7.56
C TRP A 124 15.59 -4.56 8.35
N PRO A 125 16.75 -5.21 8.63
CA PRO A 125 17.85 -4.55 9.34
C PRO A 125 18.71 -3.66 8.43
N GLY A 126 18.34 -3.47 7.16
CA GLY A 126 19.13 -2.77 6.13
C GLY A 126 19.64 -3.68 5.01
N GLY A 127 20.05 -3.07 3.90
CA GLY A 127 20.62 -3.78 2.74
C GLY A 127 19.67 -4.81 2.10
N ASP A 128 20.21 -5.96 1.68
CA ASP A 128 19.45 -7.07 1.07
C ASP A 128 18.92 -8.10 2.07
N TYR A 129 19.20 -7.91 3.36
CA TYR A 129 18.78 -8.83 4.42
C TYR A 129 17.30 -8.67 4.78
N GLY A 130 16.78 -9.60 5.58
CA GLY A 130 15.40 -9.54 6.07
C GLY A 130 14.36 -10.08 5.09
N PHE A 131 13.10 -10.05 5.52
CA PHE A 131 11.96 -10.61 4.79
C PHE A 131 10.65 -9.92 5.17
N GLY A 132 9.56 -10.28 4.47
CA GLY A 132 8.18 -9.94 4.84
C GLY A 132 7.80 -8.48 4.61
N LEU A 133 6.66 -8.08 5.17
CA LEU A 133 6.03 -6.80 4.88
C LEU A 133 6.91 -5.61 5.21
N THR A 134 7.64 -5.65 6.34
CA THR A 134 8.56 -4.57 6.74
C THR A 134 9.61 -4.30 5.67
N LYS A 135 10.18 -5.35 5.05
CA LYS A 135 11.14 -5.18 3.94
C LYS A 135 10.46 -4.66 2.68
N VAL A 136 9.34 -5.26 2.31
CA VAL A 136 8.53 -4.85 1.14
C VAL A 136 8.17 -3.36 1.22
N ASP A 137 7.73 -2.90 2.39
CA ASP A 137 7.30 -1.54 2.64
C ASP A 137 8.49 -0.57 2.74
N GLN A 138 9.40 -0.81 3.69
CA GLN A 138 10.46 0.15 4.03
C GLN A 138 11.59 0.18 3.01
N LYS A 139 11.95 -0.96 2.41
CA LYS A 139 13.01 -1.01 1.40
C LYS A 139 12.47 -0.79 0.00
N HIS A 140 11.42 -1.51 -0.36
CA HIS A 140 10.96 -1.59 -1.74
C HIS A 140 9.79 -0.68 -2.06
N ASN A 141 9.24 0.01 -1.06
CA ASN A 141 8.13 0.94 -1.22
C ASN A 141 6.89 0.30 -1.88
N LEU A 142 6.58 -0.94 -1.53
CA LEU A 142 5.41 -1.65 -2.02
C LEU A 142 4.41 -1.91 -0.89
N SER A 143 3.14 -2.05 -1.25
CA SER A 143 2.07 -2.33 -0.31
C SER A 143 1.76 -3.84 -0.25
N LEU A 144 1.12 -4.28 0.84
CA LEU A 144 0.58 -5.64 0.93
C LEU A 144 -0.37 -5.95 -0.23
N ALA A 145 -1.18 -4.96 -0.64
CA ALA A 145 -2.13 -5.12 -1.72
C ALA A 145 -1.43 -5.37 -3.06
N ALA A 146 -0.35 -4.64 -3.37
CA ALA A 146 0.45 -4.87 -4.57
C ALA A 146 1.06 -6.28 -4.59
N VAL A 147 1.55 -6.78 -3.45
CA VAL A 147 2.07 -8.15 -3.33
C VAL A 147 0.98 -9.20 -3.56
N LYS A 148 -0.20 -9.01 -2.93
CA LYS A 148 -1.36 -9.91 -3.12
C LYS A 148 -1.76 -9.95 -4.59
N ALA A 149 -1.88 -8.79 -5.24
CA ALA A 149 -2.23 -8.71 -6.65
C ALA A 149 -1.17 -9.38 -7.54
N THR A 150 0.13 -9.15 -7.28
CA THR A 150 1.22 -9.78 -8.04
C THR A 150 1.18 -11.31 -8.00
N THR A 151 0.86 -11.89 -6.84
CA THR A 151 0.82 -13.34 -6.65
C THR A 151 -0.48 -13.99 -7.14
N LYS A 152 -1.61 -13.26 -7.06
CA LYS A 152 -2.90 -13.70 -7.59
C LYS A 152 -3.00 -13.59 -9.10
N TYR A 153 -2.34 -12.58 -9.67
CA TYR A 153 -2.54 -12.18 -11.05
C TYR A 153 -1.22 -11.85 -11.76
N PRO A 154 -0.24 -12.78 -11.77
CA PRO A 154 1.00 -12.54 -12.50
C PRO A 154 0.76 -12.57 -14.02
N ARG A 155 1.76 -12.12 -14.79
CA ARG A 155 1.77 -12.18 -16.26
C ARG A 155 1.29 -13.57 -16.75
N PRO A 156 0.38 -13.64 -17.74
CA PRO A 156 -0.16 -14.92 -18.22
C PRO A 156 0.92 -15.90 -18.67
N THR A 157 1.96 -15.37 -19.34
CA THR A 157 3.10 -16.16 -19.82
C THR A 157 4.34 -15.82 -18.99
N GLY A 158 4.89 -16.84 -18.32
CA GLY A 158 6.13 -16.70 -17.55
C GLY A 158 6.01 -15.83 -16.29
N GLY A 159 4.81 -15.45 -15.87
CA GLY A 159 4.60 -14.65 -14.67
C GLY A 159 4.78 -15.40 -13.35
N LYS A 160 4.91 -16.73 -13.36
CA LYS A 160 5.34 -17.51 -12.18
C LYS A 160 6.46 -18.44 -12.59
N LYS A 161 7.59 -18.37 -11.90
CA LYS A 161 8.77 -19.22 -12.16
C LYS A 161 9.31 -19.76 -10.85
N GLN A 162 9.77 -21.02 -10.87
CA GLN A 162 10.47 -21.58 -9.72
C GLN A 162 11.88 -21.00 -9.66
N GLN A 163 12.27 -20.46 -8.51
CA GLN A 163 13.61 -19.90 -8.29
C GLN A 163 14.55 -20.94 -7.64
N GLY A 164 13.99 -21.91 -6.92
CA GLY A 164 14.72 -23.02 -6.29
C GLY A 164 13.98 -23.59 -5.08
N GLY A 165 14.07 -24.90 -4.85
CA GLY A 165 13.34 -25.58 -3.77
C GLY A 165 11.83 -25.28 -3.83
N THR A 166 11.27 -24.74 -2.74
CA THR A 166 9.86 -24.32 -2.65
C THR A 166 9.66 -22.82 -2.93
N SER A 167 10.66 -22.13 -3.48
CA SER A 167 10.59 -20.70 -3.77
C SER A 167 10.17 -20.41 -5.20
N TYR A 168 9.24 -19.49 -5.36
CA TYR A 168 8.71 -19.03 -6.64
C TYR A 168 8.75 -17.51 -6.72
N ILE A 169 9.07 -17.00 -7.91
CA ILE A 169 8.95 -15.59 -8.25
C ILE A 169 7.69 -15.39 -9.09
N TYR A 170 6.90 -14.38 -8.71
CA TYR A 170 5.71 -13.93 -9.41
C TYR A 170 6.00 -12.56 -10.00
N VAL A 171 5.63 -12.33 -11.25
CA VAL A 171 5.88 -11.08 -11.95
C VAL A 171 4.57 -10.54 -12.47
N THR A 172 4.23 -9.30 -12.13
CA THR A 172 3.08 -8.57 -12.68
C THR A 172 3.54 -7.24 -13.25
N ASP A 173 2.81 -6.71 -14.22
CA ASP A 173 3.03 -5.35 -14.69
C ASP A 173 2.11 -4.37 -13.96
N VAL A 174 2.65 -3.20 -13.62
CA VAL A 174 1.91 -2.06 -13.10
C VAL A 174 1.99 -0.95 -14.12
N LEU A 175 0.82 -0.47 -14.57
CA LEU A 175 0.68 0.50 -15.63
C LEU A 175 0.41 1.86 -15.01
N HIS A 176 1.27 2.84 -15.30
CA HIS A 176 1.01 4.24 -15.00
C HIS A 176 0.19 4.82 -16.15
N VAL A 177 -1.03 5.25 -15.86
CA VAL A 177 -2.01 5.73 -16.82
C VAL A 177 -2.18 7.23 -16.66
N LYS A 178 -2.12 7.97 -17.76
CA LYS A 178 -2.55 9.37 -17.83
C LYS A 178 -3.80 9.48 -18.67
N CYS A 179 -4.79 10.21 -18.16
CA CYS A 179 -5.99 10.54 -18.89
C CYS A 179 -6.13 12.05 -19.04
N SER A 180 -6.66 12.47 -20.17
CA SER A 180 -6.98 13.85 -20.50
C SER A 180 -8.40 13.94 -21.08
N GLY A 181 -8.91 15.16 -21.17
CA GLY A 181 -10.27 15.41 -21.67
C GLY A 181 -11.35 15.45 -20.59
N TRP A 182 -12.59 15.64 -21.03
CA TRP A 182 -13.71 15.98 -20.16
C TRP A 182 -14.75 14.86 -20.10
N TRP A 183 -15.08 14.45 -18.87
CA TRP A 183 -16.15 13.53 -18.48
C TRP A 183 -16.32 12.31 -19.44
N ILE A 184 -17.28 12.34 -20.36
CA ILE A 184 -17.57 11.23 -21.29
C ILE A 184 -16.55 11.06 -22.42
N PHE A 185 -15.75 12.08 -22.71
CA PHE A 185 -14.70 12.06 -23.73
C PHE A 185 -13.30 11.86 -23.12
N ARG A 186 -13.22 11.37 -21.88
CA ARG A 186 -11.94 11.17 -21.18
C ARG A 186 -11.18 9.97 -21.73
N THR A 187 -10.15 10.27 -22.51
CA THR A 187 -9.23 9.29 -23.08
C THR A 187 -8.00 9.12 -22.20
N CYS A 188 -7.58 7.88 -22.04
CA CYS A 188 -6.46 7.44 -21.23
C CYS A 188 -5.39 6.78 -22.10
N ARG A 189 -4.13 6.85 -21.66
CA ARG A 189 -3.01 6.11 -22.25
C ARG A 189 -2.05 5.65 -21.16
N VAL A 190 -1.41 4.51 -21.38
CA VAL A 190 -0.29 4.07 -20.54
C VAL A 190 0.92 4.92 -20.88
N VAL A 191 1.56 5.52 -19.88
CA VAL A 191 2.75 6.36 -20.06
C VAL A 191 4.02 5.72 -19.48
N GLU A 192 3.88 4.79 -18.55
CA GLU A 192 4.98 4.02 -17.99
C GLU A 192 4.48 2.64 -17.60
N VAL A 193 5.35 1.64 -17.70
CA VAL A 193 5.11 0.28 -17.22
C VAL A 193 6.24 -0.09 -16.28
N LYS A 194 5.90 -0.67 -15.12
CA LYS A 194 6.88 -1.22 -14.19
C LYS A 194 6.51 -2.64 -13.84
N ALA A 195 7.47 -3.55 -13.98
CA ALA A 195 7.30 -4.91 -13.50
C ALA A 195 7.54 -4.97 -11.99
N VAL A 196 6.66 -5.67 -11.28
CA VAL A 196 6.78 -5.96 -9.85
C VAL A 196 6.98 -7.46 -9.69
N ASP A 197 8.07 -7.81 -9.02
CA ASP A 197 8.41 -9.16 -8.62
C ASP A 197 7.97 -9.40 -7.18
N ALA A 198 7.35 -10.53 -6.91
CA ALA A 198 7.09 -11.03 -5.56
C ALA A 198 7.69 -12.43 -5.41
N VAL A 199 8.59 -12.60 -4.44
CA VAL A 199 9.23 -13.88 -4.14
C VAL A 199 8.53 -14.53 -2.96
N VAL A 200 7.98 -15.72 -3.16
CA VAL A 200 7.22 -16.49 -2.17
C VAL A 200 7.94 -17.81 -1.91
N ASN A 201 8.11 -18.16 -0.64
CA ASN A 201 8.64 -19.45 -0.23
C ASN A 201 7.53 -20.29 0.43
N PHE A 202 7.21 -21.43 -0.20
CA PHE A 202 6.16 -22.35 0.25
C PHE A 202 6.63 -23.40 1.26
N ARG A 203 7.85 -23.28 1.80
CA ARG A 203 8.31 -24.16 2.88
C ARG A 203 7.40 -23.97 4.09
N VAL A 204 6.78 -25.05 4.55
CA VAL A 204 5.91 -25.06 5.72
C VAL A 204 6.75 -24.88 7.00
N LEU A 205 6.30 -24.00 7.89
CA LEU A 205 6.91 -23.76 9.20
C LEU A 205 6.17 -24.52 10.31
N ARG A 206 6.62 -24.37 11.55
CA ARG A 206 6.05 -25.04 12.74
C ARG A 206 4.57 -24.70 12.99
N ASP A 207 4.10 -23.56 12.47
CA ASP A 207 2.71 -23.14 12.54
C ASP A 207 1.83 -23.77 11.44
N ASN A 208 2.35 -24.76 10.70
CA ASN A 208 1.70 -25.39 9.54
C ASN A 208 1.31 -24.42 8.43
N LYS A 209 1.91 -23.23 8.40
CA LYS A 209 1.73 -22.24 7.34
C LYS A 209 3.01 -22.13 6.51
N PRO A 210 2.92 -21.74 5.22
CA PRO A 210 4.12 -21.46 4.45
C PRO A 210 4.91 -20.33 5.11
N PHE A 211 6.22 -20.31 4.83
CA PHE A 211 7.07 -19.18 5.20
C PHE A 211 6.48 -17.88 4.65
N GLY A 212 6.03 -17.91 3.40
CA GLY A 212 5.27 -16.84 2.78
C GLY A 212 6.14 -15.95 1.91
N VAL A 213 5.70 -14.71 1.73
CA VAL A 213 6.40 -13.71 0.93
C VAL A 213 7.73 -13.35 1.60
N VAL A 214 8.82 -13.62 0.89
CA VAL A 214 10.18 -13.26 1.29
C VAL A 214 10.42 -11.78 1.00
N THR A 215 10.09 -11.33 -0.21
CA THR A 215 10.28 -9.94 -0.64
C THR A 215 9.40 -9.64 -1.86
N ALA A 216 9.24 -8.36 -2.17
CA ALA A 216 8.71 -7.90 -3.43
C ALA A 216 9.38 -6.58 -3.81
N TYR A 217 9.62 -6.34 -5.10
CA TYR A 217 10.36 -5.18 -5.60
C TYR A 217 10.04 -4.88 -7.06
N CYS A 218 10.44 -3.71 -7.55
CA CYS A 218 10.31 -3.35 -8.96
C CYS A 218 11.56 -3.78 -9.75
N GLU A 219 11.39 -4.45 -10.88
CA GLU A 219 12.51 -4.80 -11.75
C GLU A 219 13.26 -3.53 -12.20
N ASN A 220 14.58 -3.65 -12.37
CA ASN A 220 15.47 -2.58 -12.83
C ASN A 220 15.35 -1.27 -12.02
N THR A 221 14.90 -1.35 -10.77
CA THR A 221 14.74 -0.20 -9.87
C THR A 221 15.57 -0.42 -8.61
N PRO A 222 16.72 0.25 -8.45
CA PRO A 222 17.54 0.07 -7.27
C PRO A 222 16.81 0.59 -6.03
N GLY A 223 16.64 -0.28 -5.03
CA GLY A 223 16.00 0.05 -3.77
C GLY A 223 14.48 0.13 -3.86
N ARG A 224 13.95 1.33 -4.12
CA ARG A 224 12.53 1.70 -3.90
C ARG A 224 11.75 1.79 -5.21
N CYS A 225 10.59 1.14 -5.26
CA CYS A 225 9.62 1.38 -6.31
C CYS A 225 9.12 2.84 -6.30
N PRO A 226 8.78 3.41 -7.48
CA PRO A 226 8.08 4.69 -7.55
C PRO A 226 6.77 4.67 -6.76
N ASP A 227 6.40 5.80 -6.14
CA ASP A 227 5.17 5.89 -5.34
C ASP A 227 3.91 5.56 -6.13
N TRP A 228 3.90 5.85 -7.44
CA TRP A 228 2.78 5.50 -8.31
C TRP A 228 2.55 3.98 -8.38
N VAL A 229 3.58 3.15 -8.19
CA VAL A 229 3.45 1.69 -8.13
C VAL A 229 2.82 1.27 -6.81
N ARG A 230 3.28 1.85 -5.69
CA ARG A 230 2.75 1.57 -4.34
C ARG A 230 1.25 1.84 -4.26
N GLN A 231 0.82 2.92 -4.90
CA GLN A 231 -0.56 3.44 -4.90
C GLN A 231 -1.43 2.83 -6.00
N ALA A 232 -0.90 1.86 -6.76
CA ALA A 232 -1.66 1.25 -7.84
C ALA A 232 -2.97 0.65 -7.34
N ILE A 233 -4.01 0.88 -8.13
CA ILE A 233 -5.34 0.33 -7.90
C ILE A 233 -5.22 -1.18 -8.07
N ASN A 234 -5.55 -1.87 -6.99
CA ASN A 234 -5.55 -3.33 -6.93
C ASN A 234 -6.91 -3.85 -7.37
N ILE A 235 -6.93 -5.12 -7.77
CA ILE A 235 -8.07 -5.85 -8.30
C ILE A 235 -8.45 -7.03 -7.42
#